data_AF-A0A2S5KBH6-F1
#
_entry.id   AF-A0A2S5KBH6-F1
#
_cell.length_a   1.000
_cell.length_b   1.000
_cell.length_c   1.000
_cell.angle_alpha   90.00
_cell.angle_beta   90.00
_cell.angle_gamma   90.00
#
_symmetry.space_group_name_H-M   'P 1'
#
loop_
_entity.id
_entity.type
_entity.pdbx_description
1 polymer ?
#
loop_
_entity_poly.entity_id
_entity_poly.type
_entity_poly.pdbx_seq_one_letter_code
_entity_poly.pdbx_strand_id
1 'polypeptide(L)'
;MQPDHDIRDILSHDLQVLFCGINPGKSSAHTGYHFAHPGNRFWKVIYLAGFTRELLKPEQERRLLETGCGITALVERPTTQASELSGDELRDGGLRLQDKILRYQPRALAVLGKDAYQRAFRQRKVEWGEQPQPLMETRIWVLPNPSGLNRASLEEMVAAYRQLADALGLPERGQ
;
A
#
# COMPACT_ATOMS: atom_id res chain seq x y z
N MET A 1 16.30 24.98 1.14
CA MET A 1 15.61 23.69 0.97
C MET A 1 14.84 23.44 2.25
N GLN A 2 13.52 23.25 2.17
CA GLN A 2 12.71 22.87 3.33
C GLN A 2 13.08 21.42 3.69
N PRO A 3 13.18 21.05 4.99
CA PRO A 3 13.56 19.69 5.35
C PRO A 3 12.54 18.71 4.79
N ASP A 4 13.02 17.57 4.28
CA ASP A 4 12.15 16.44 3.95
C ASP A 4 11.40 16.03 5.23
N HIS A 5 10.08 15.95 5.16
CA HIS A 5 9.27 15.45 6.26
C HIS A 5 9.35 13.93 6.29
N ASP A 6 9.71 13.38 7.45
CA ASP A 6 9.71 11.95 7.69
C ASP A 6 8.27 11.42 7.69
N ILE A 7 7.93 10.60 6.69
CA ILE A 7 6.60 10.01 6.57
C ILE A 7 6.53 8.80 7.48
N ARG A 8 5.72 8.90 8.53
CA ARG A 8 5.58 7.84 9.53
C ARG A 8 4.51 6.85 9.13
N ASP A 9 4.83 5.57 9.26
CA ASP A 9 3.85 4.50 9.08
C ASP A 9 2.56 4.72 9.91
N ILE A 10 1.46 4.21 9.37
CA ILE A 10 0.15 4.13 10.01
C ILE A 10 -0.10 2.66 10.32
N LEU A 11 0.20 2.28 11.56
CA LEU A 11 0.14 0.90 12.05
C LEU A 11 -0.70 0.82 13.32
N SER A 12 -1.46 -0.26 13.46
CA SER A 12 -2.19 -0.66 14.65
C SER A 12 -2.22 -2.18 14.71
N HIS A 13 -2.53 -2.74 15.87
CA HIS A 13 -3.00 -4.12 15.95
C HIS A 13 -4.41 -4.20 15.33
N ASP A 14 -4.82 -5.39 14.88
CA ASP A 14 -6.16 -5.69 14.34
C ASP A 14 -6.53 -5.02 13.01
N LEU A 15 -5.53 -4.61 12.23
CA LEU A 15 -5.77 -4.08 10.89
C LEU A 15 -6.39 -5.15 9.97
N GLN A 16 -7.42 -4.76 9.22
CA GLN A 16 -7.97 -5.52 8.11
C GLN A 16 -6.96 -5.58 6.96
N VAL A 17 -6.37 -4.43 6.61
CA VAL A 17 -5.38 -4.33 5.54
C VAL A 17 -4.26 -3.38 5.94
N LEU A 18 -3.01 -3.82 5.75
CA LEU A 18 -1.86 -2.93 5.67
C LEU A 18 -1.48 -2.71 4.20
N PHE A 19 -1.67 -1.50 3.69
CA PHE A 19 -1.21 -1.13 2.36
C PHE A 19 0.28 -0.78 2.39
N CYS A 20 1.06 -1.40 1.51
CA CYS A 20 2.49 -1.18 1.42
C CYS A 20 2.85 -0.54 0.07
N GLY A 21 3.14 0.76 0.11
CA GLY A 21 3.73 1.48 -1.01
C GLY A 21 5.20 1.08 -1.22
N ILE A 22 5.77 1.48 -2.37
CA ILE A 22 7.18 1.19 -2.66
C ILE A 22 8.07 2.11 -1.83
N ASN A 23 7.95 3.42 -2.04
CA ASN A 23 8.66 4.45 -1.29
C ASN A 23 7.95 5.80 -1.44
N PRO A 24 8.23 6.80 -0.57
CA PRO A 24 7.70 8.14 -0.72
C PRO A 24 8.10 8.79 -2.06
N GLY A 25 7.12 9.33 -2.78
CA GLY A 25 7.41 10.27 -3.87
C GLY A 25 7.77 11.66 -3.33
N LYS A 26 8.41 12.50 -4.14
CA LYS A 26 8.79 13.88 -3.76
C LYS A 26 7.67 14.71 -3.12
N SER A 27 6.44 14.63 -3.65
CA SER A 27 5.29 15.36 -3.09
C SER A 27 4.91 14.84 -1.70
N SER A 28 4.98 13.53 -1.46
CA SER A 28 4.76 12.94 -0.15
C SER A 28 5.86 13.35 0.83
N ALA A 29 7.13 13.33 0.43
CA ALA A 29 8.24 13.78 1.27
C ALA A 29 8.15 15.26 1.63
N HIS A 30 7.63 16.10 0.73
CA HIS A 30 7.43 17.51 1.00
C HIS A 30 6.25 17.78 1.95
N THR A 31 5.13 17.08 1.75
CA THR A 31 3.89 17.31 2.52
C THR A 31 3.82 16.54 3.85
N GLY A 32 4.60 15.46 3.98
CA GLY A 32 4.56 14.56 5.12
C GLY A 32 3.42 13.52 5.07
N TYR A 33 2.64 13.45 3.99
CA TYR A 33 1.49 12.56 3.86
C TYR A 33 1.67 11.51 2.76
N HIS A 34 1.14 10.31 3.00
CA HIS A 34 1.19 9.22 2.03
C HIS A 34 0.35 9.55 0.78
N PHE A 35 0.90 9.21 -0.38
CA PHE A 35 0.23 9.32 -1.68
C PHE A 35 -0.33 10.73 -1.98
N ALA A 36 0.33 11.79 -1.51
CA ALA A 36 -0.14 13.17 -1.57
C ALA A 36 -0.10 13.81 -2.98
N HIS A 37 0.61 13.21 -3.93
CA HIS A 37 0.69 13.77 -5.28
C HIS A 37 -0.71 13.76 -5.96
N PRO A 38 -1.19 14.85 -6.57
CA PRO A 38 -2.55 14.91 -7.16
C PRO A 38 -2.85 13.85 -8.22
N GLY A 39 -1.81 13.43 -8.97
CA GLY A 39 -1.93 12.34 -9.94
C GLY A 39 -1.94 10.93 -9.32
N ASN A 40 -1.74 10.79 -8.01
CA ASN A 40 -1.83 9.51 -7.32
C ASN A 40 -3.31 9.19 -7.02
N ARG A 41 -3.72 7.96 -7.33
CA ARG A 41 -5.13 7.55 -7.26
C ARG A 41 -5.48 6.78 -6.00
N PHE A 42 -4.53 6.56 -5.08
CA PHE A 42 -4.68 5.67 -3.92
C PHE A 42 -5.95 5.97 -3.13
N TRP A 43 -6.10 7.21 -2.68
CA TRP A 43 -7.26 7.65 -1.88
C TRP A 43 -8.59 7.43 -2.59
N LYS A 44 -8.65 7.73 -3.90
CA LYS A 44 -9.84 7.50 -4.72
C LYS A 44 -10.14 6.02 -4.89
N VAL A 45 -9.10 5.21 -5.13
CA VAL A 45 -9.22 3.77 -5.35
C VAL A 45 -9.70 3.05 -4.11
N ILE A 46 -9.09 3.29 -2.95
CA ILE A 46 -9.47 2.60 -1.71
C ILE A 46 -10.87 2.99 -1.27
N TYR A 47 -11.28 4.24 -1.49
CA TYR A 47 -12.66 4.68 -1.27
C TYR A 47 -13.62 3.93 -2.20
N LEU A 48 -13.32 3.91 -3.50
CA LEU A 48 -14.18 3.25 -4.48
C LEU A 48 -14.27 1.73 -4.29
N ALA A 49 -13.20 1.12 -3.80
CA ALA A 49 -13.11 -0.30 -3.48
C ALA A 49 -13.78 -0.68 -2.14
N GLY A 50 -14.14 0.29 -1.29
CA GLY A 50 -14.90 0.07 -0.05
C GLY A 50 -14.08 0.02 1.23
N PHE A 51 -12.79 0.36 1.20
CA PHE A 51 -11.93 0.37 2.40
C PHE A 51 -12.18 1.57 3.32
N THR A 52 -12.76 2.65 2.79
CA THR A 52 -13.09 3.85 3.57
C THR A 52 -14.55 4.25 3.38
N ARG A 53 -15.16 4.82 4.42
CA ARG A 53 -16.55 5.29 4.40
C ARG A 53 -16.76 6.50 3.50
N GLU A 54 -15.73 7.33 3.38
CA GLU A 54 -15.71 8.53 2.56
C GLU A 54 -14.37 8.67 1.83
N LEU A 55 -14.31 9.58 0.86
CA LEU A 55 -13.06 9.92 0.17
C LEU A 55 -12.20 10.80 1.08
N LEU A 56 -11.19 10.19 1.71
CA LEU A 56 -10.22 10.90 2.54
C LEU A 56 -9.23 11.70 1.69
N LYS A 57 -8.83 12.86 2.19
CA LYS A 57 -7.65 13.61 1.72
C LYS A 57 -6.38 13.05 2.37
N PRO A 58 -5.18 13.25 1.79
CA PRO A 58 -3.92 12.79 2.39
C PRO A 58 -3.72 13.24 3.84
N GLU A 59 -4.12 14.47 4.18
CA GLU A 59 -4.01 15.03 5.53
C GLU A 59 -4.88 14.29 6.56
N GLN A 60 -5.83 13.49 6.09
CA GLN A 60 -6.74 12.69 6.91
C GLN A 60 -6.29 11.23 7.04
N GLU A 61 -5.07 10.87 6.60
CA GLU A 61 -4.59 9.49 6.53
C GLU A 61 -4.71 8.69 7.83
N ARG A 62 -4.61 9.36 8.99
CA ARG A 62 -4.78 8.74 10.32
C ARG A 62 -6.17 8.13 10.52
N ARG A 63 -7.19 8.64 9.82
CA ARG A 63 -8.57 8.14 9.86
C ARG A 63 -8.72 6.77 9.20
N LEU A 64 -7.72 6.27 8.46
CA LEU A 64 -7.73 4.89 7.95
C LEU A 64 -7.88 3.85 9.07
N LEU A 65 -7.38 4.17 10.27
CA LEU A 65 -7.52 3.28 11.43
C LEU A 65 -9.00 3.10 11.83
N GLU A 66 -9.90 4.04 11.51
CA GLU A 66 -11.34 3.94 11.77
C GLU A 66 -11.99 2.76 11.02
N THR A 67 -11.39 2.32 9.91
CA THR A 67 -11.84 1.17 9.10
C THR A 67 -10.85 0.02 9.11
N GLY A 68 -9.89 0.03 10.05
CA GLY A 68 -8.87 -1.01 10.17
C GLY A 68 -7.88 -1.05 9.02
N CYS A 69 -7.66 0.07 8.32
CA CYS A 69 -6.65 0.19 7.28
C CYS A 69 -5.39 0.88 7.80
N GLY A 70 -4.22 0.43 7.34
CA GLY A 70 -2.93 1.03 7.63
C GLY A 70 -2.11 1.31 6.36
N ILE A 71 -1.04 2.09 6.49
CA ILE A 71 -0.09 2.38 5.41
C ILE A 71 1.34 2.22 5.93
N THR A 72 2.20 1.60 5.11
CA THR A 72 3.66 1.57 5.26
C THR A 72 4.32 1.73 3.89
N ALA A 73 5.62 1.98 3.87
CA ALA A 73 6.44 1.82 2.66
C ALA A 73 7.47 0.68 2.80
N LEU A 74 7.90 0.08 1.68
CA LEU A 74 9.03 -0.87 1.64
C LEU A 74 10.35 -0.13 1.94
N VAL A 75 10.56 1.02 1.30
CA VAL A 75 11.77 1.83 1.43
C VAL A 75 11.39 3.23 1.89
N GLU A 76 12.07 3.71 2.93
CA GLU A 76 11.82 5.03 3.52
C GLU A 76 12.37 6.17 2.66
N ARG A 77 13.47 5.91 1.93
CA ARG A 77 14.15 6.90 1.09
C ARG A 77 13.23 7.45 0.00
N PRO A 78 12.99 8.78 -0.05
CA PRO A 78 12.23 9.38 -1.12
C PRO A 78 12.95 9.30 -2.47
N THR A 79 12.20 9.08 -3.55
CA THR A 79 12.71 9.18 -4.93
C THR A 79 11.71 9.88 -5.85
N THR A 80 12.14 10.26 -7.07
CA THR A 80 11.20 10.76 -8.08
C THR A 80 10.37 9.61 -8.64
N GLN A 81 11.02 8.47 -8.90
CA GLN A 81 10.46 7.27 -9.47
C GLN A 81 10.92 6.04 -8.68
N ALA A 82 10.03 5.05 -8.54
CA ALA A 82 10.33 3.79 -7.86
C ALA A 82 11.46 2.98 -8.52
N SER A 83 11.71 3.19 -9.82
CA SER A 83 12.80 2.55 -10.56
C SER A 83 14.20 2.99 -10.13
N GLU A 84 14.31 4.07 -9.36
CA GLU A 84 15.57 4.55 -8.78
C GLU A 84 16.04 3.72 -7.56
N LEU A 85 15.20 2.80 -7.06
CA LEU A 85 15.56 1.93 -5.95
C LEU A 85 16.37 0.73 -6.43
N SER A 86 17.44 0.43 -5.72
CA SER A 86 18.24 -0.77 -5.96
C SER A 86 17.50 -2.04 -5.55
N GLY A 87 17.97 -3.18 -6.07
CA GLY A 87 17.45 -4.48 -5.65
C GLY A 87 17.71 -4.78 -4.17
N ASP A 88 18.82 -4.30 -3.59
CA ASP A 88 19.16 -4.48 -2.18
C ASP A 88 18.23 -3.68 -1.27
N GLU A 89 17.97 -2.41 -1.59
CA GLU A 89 17.03 -1.58 -0.81
C GLU A 89 15.63 -2.21 -0.70
N LEU A 90 15.14 -2.77 -1.80
CA LEU A 90 13.84 -3.47 -1.82
C LEU A 90 13.87 -4.75 -0.99
N ARG A 91 14.98 -5.50 -1.00
CA ARG A 91 15.15 -6.71 -0.20
C ARG A 91 15.20 -6.40 1.29
N ASP A 92 15.97 -5.40 1.68
CA ASP A 92 16.06 -4.95 3.07
C ASP A 92 14.70 -4.41 3.54
N GLY A 93 13.98 -3.71 2.65
CA GLY A 93 12.60 -3.30 2.88
C GLY A 93 11.64 -4.47 3.08
N GLY A 94 11.82 -5.55 2.33
CA GLY A 94 11.08 -6.80 2.50
C GLY A 94 11.28 -7.42 3.88
N LEU A 95 12.52 -7.43 4.40
CA LEU A 95 12.83 -7.92 5.74
C LEU A 95 12.14 -7.06 6.82
N ARG A 96 12.28 -5.73 6.75
CA ARG A 96 11.60 -4.81 7.68
C ARG A 96 10.08 -4.94 7.62
N LEU A 97 9.53 -5.17 6.43
CA LEU A 97 8.10 -5.37 6.26
C LEU A 97 7.66 -6.68 6.93
N GLN A 98 8.44 -7.77 6.82
CA GLN A 98 8.15 -9.01 7.53
C GLN A 98 8.12 -8.79 9.05
N ASP A 99 9.08 -8.05 9.62
CA ASP A 99 9.09 -7.72 11.05
C ASP A 99 7.82 -6.95 11.48
N LYS A 100 7.35 -6.01 10.64
CA LYS A 100 6.07 -5.32 10.88
C LYS A 100 4.89 -6.28 10.85
N ILE A 101 4.85 -7.23 9.91
CA ILE A 101 3.78 -8.25 9.85
C ILE A 101 3.81 -9.16 11.07
N LEU A 102 5.00 -9.61 11.50
CA LEU A 102 5.19 -10.39 12.74
C LEU A 102 4.61 -9.66 13.97
N ARG A 103 4.83 -8.35 14.04
CA ARG A 103 4.40 -7.53 15.17
C ARG A 103 2.91 -7.18 15.15
N TYR A 104 2.40 -6.69 14.02
CA TYR A 104 1.06 -6.07 13.94
C TYR A 104 -0.03 -7.01 13.41
N GLN A 105 0.36 -8.12 12.77
CA GLN A 105 -0.52 -9.21 12.34
C GLN A 105 -1.81 -8.74 11.64
N PRO A 106 -1.73 -7.91 10.58
CA PRO A 106 -2.93 -7.53 9.82
C PRO A 106 -3.56 -8.77 9.17
N ARG A 107 -4.88 -8.75 8.92
CA ARG A 107 -5.54 -9.84 8.16
C ARG A 107 -4.98 -9.98 6.75
N ALA A 108 -4.61 -8.87 6.12
CA ALA A 108 -3.90 -8.86 4.84
C ALA A 108 -2.82 -7.78 4.74
N LEU A 109 -1.76 -8.09 4.00
CA LEU A 109 -0.77 -7.14 3.50
C LEU A 109 -0.98 -6.98 1.99
N ALA A 110 -1.16 -5.73 1.54
CA ALA A 110 -1.31 -5.39 0.13
C ALA A 110 -0.09 -4.62 -0.40
N VAL A 111 0.80 -5.28 -1.15
CA VAL A 111 1.98 -4.65 -1.76
C VAL A 111 1.61 -4.03 -3.10
N LEU A 112 1.84 -2.71 -3.23
CA LEU A 112 1.38 -1.90 -4.35
C LEU A 112 2.41 -1.86 -5.50
N GLY A 113 2.60 -3.00 -6.14
CA GLY A 113 3.42 -3.17 -7.33
C GLY A 113 4.06 -4.54 -7.44
N LYS A 114 3.84 -5.22 -8.58
CA LYS A 114 4.37 -6.58 -8.84
C LYS A 114 5.90 -6.64 -8.74
N ASP A 115 6.61 -5.73 -9.41
CA ASP A 115 8.08 -5.71 -9.41
C ASP A 115 8.68 -5.48 -8.02
N ALA A 116 8.04 -4.60 -7.23
CA ALA A 116 8.47 -4.32 -5.87
C ALA A 116 8.32 -5.57 -4.98
N TYR A 117 7.19 -6.27 -5.08
CA TYR A 117 6.95 -7.53 -4.39
C TYR A 117 7.95 -8.62 -4.82
N GLN A 118 8.15 -8.82 -6.13
CA GLN A 118 9.11 -9.79 -6.67
C GLN A 118 10.51 -9.59 -6.09
N ARG A 119 10.98 -8.35 -6.04
CA ARG A 119 12.32 -8.02 -5.53
C ARG A 119 12.40 -8.12 -4.01
N ALA A 120 11.41 -7.60 -3.28
CA ALA A 120 11.39 -7.62 -1.82
C ALA A 120 11.32 -9.06 -1.26
N PHE A 121 10.53 -9.93 -1.88
CA PHE A 121 10.28 -11.30 -1.41
C PHE A 121 11.04 -12.38 -2.21
N ARG A 122 11.94 -11.98 -3.12
CA ARG A 122 12.73 -12.88 -3.99
C ARG A 122 11.86 -13.88 -4.77
N GLN A 123 10.68 -13.46 -5.20
CA GLN A 123 9.75 -14.28 -5.97
C GLN A 123 9.90 -14.01 -7.47
N ARG A 124 10.08 -15.06 -8.28
CA ARG A 124 10.27 -14.92 -9.75
C ARG A 124 8.96 -14.89 -10.52
N LYS A 125 7.99 -15.71 -10.11
CA LYS A 125 6.65 -15.79 -10.72
C LYS A 125 5.64 -15.28 -9.71
N VAL A 126 5.04 -14.14 -10.05
CA VAL A 126 4.08 -13.45 -9.19
C VAL A 126 2.93 -13.06 -10.07
N GLU A 127 1.72 -13.42 -9.68
CA GLU A 127 0.48 -12.97 -10.32
C GLU A 127 -0.14 -11.81 -9.54
N TRP A 128 -1.03 -11.08 -10.21
CA TRP A 128 -1.83 -10.05 -9.52
C TRP A 128 -2.86 -10.73 -8.61
N GLY A 129 -3.21 -10.07 -7.50
CA GLY A 129 -4.17 -10.58 -6.52
C GLY A 129 -3.51 -11.31 -5.35
N GLU A 130 -4.26 -12.23 -4.75
CA GLU A 130 -3.81 -13.03 -3.62
C GLU A 130 -2.66 -13.98 -3.98
N GLN A 131 -1.65 -14.03 -3.12
CA GLN A 131 -0.51 -14.92 -3.27
C GLN A 131 -0.77 -16.22 -2.51
N PRO A 132 -0.29 -17.38 -3.03
CA PRO A 132 -0.59 -18.69 -2.45
C PRO A 132 0.04 -18.90 -1.07
N GLN A 133 1.13 -18.21 -0.77
CA GLN A 133 1.85 -18.34 0.50
C GLN A 133 1.57 -17.12 1.39
N PRO A 134 0.86 -17.29 2.51
CA PRO A 134 0.71 -16.23 3.50
C PRO A 134 2.01 -16.03 4.30
N LEU A 135 2.11 -14.89 5.00
CA LEU A 135 3.11 -14.67 6.05
C LEU A 135 2.42 -14.90 7.40
N MET A 136 2.66 -16.05 8.02
CA MET A 136 1.83 -16.56 9.12
C MET A 136 0.35 -16.61 8.69
N GLU A 137 -0.56 -15.99 9.46
CA GLU A 137 -1.98 -15.85 9.13
C GLU A 137 -2.29 -14.63 8.25
N THR A 138 -1.31 -13.77 7.98
CA THR A 138 -1.49 -12.58 7.13
C THR A 138 -1.50 -12.99 5.67
N ARG A 139 -2.64 -12.78 5.00
CA ARG A 139 -2.80 -13.01 3.56
C ARG A 139 -2.00 -11.96 2.77
N ILE A 140 -1.32 -12.39 1.71
CA ILE A 140 -0.48 -11.50 0.91
C ILE A 140 -1.15 -11.19 -0.40
N TRP A 141 -1.24 -9.92 -0.74
CA TRP A 141 -1.86 -9.43 -1.96
C TRP A 141 -0.89 -8.55 -2.74
N VAL A 142 -0.87 -8.72 -4.06
CA VAL A 142 -0.10 -7.89 -4.98
C VAL A 142 -1.09 -7.12 -5.84
N LEU A 143 -1.10 -5.80 -5.65
CA LEU A 143 -2.07 -4.90 -6.28
C LEU A 143 -1.39 -3.88 -7.21
N PRO A 144 -2.09 -3.40 -8.26
CA PRO A 144 -1.54 -2.38 -9.14
C PRO A 144 -1.19 -1.10 -8.37
N ASN A 145 -0.03 -0.52 -8.69
CA ASN A 145 0.44 0.72 -8.05
C ASN A 145 -0.45 1.91 -8.47
N PRO A 146 -0.91 2.75 -7.52
CA PRO A 146 -1.85 3.84 -7.80
C PRO A 146 -1.23 5.12 -8.38
N SER A 147 0.10 5.19 -8.53
CA SER A 147 0.81 6.31 -9.17
C SER A 147 0.27 6.59 -10.56
N GLY A 148 0.02 7.85 -10.92
CA GLY A 148 -0.47 8.25 -12.24
C GLY A 148 0.39 7.84 -13.44
N LEU A 149 1.62 7.36 -13.21
CA LEU A 149 2.48 6.77 -14.24
C LEU A 149 2.03 5.36 -14.66
N ASN A 150 1.25 4.66 -13.83
CA ASN A 150 0.70 3.36 -14.15
C ASN A 150 -0.47 3.52 -15.15
N ARG A 151 -0.39 2.80 -16.27
CA ARG A 151 -1.33 2.85 -17.40
C ARG A 151 -2.68 2.18 -17.13
N ALA A 152 -2.80 1.38 -16.07
CA ALA A 152 -4.08 0.81 -15.67
C ALA A 152 -5.12 1.93 -15.44
N SER A 153 -6.33 1.72 -15.96
CA SER A 153 -7.47 2.61 -15.74
C SER A 153 -7.88 2.63 -14.27
N LEU A 154 -8.68 3.64 -13.89
CA LEU A 154 -9.22 3.70 -12.54
C LEU A 154 -10.14 2.50 -12.25
N GLU A 155 -10.92 2.06 -13.23
CA GLU A 155 -11.86 0.95 -13.09
C GLU A 155 -11.14 -0.39 -12.84
N GLU A 156 -10.12 -0.71 -13.65
CA GLU A 156 -9.30 -1.91 -13.45
C GLU A 156 -8.62 -1.92 -12.08
N MET A 157 -8.13 -0.75 -11.64
CA MET A 157 -7.49 -0.60 -10.34
C MET A 157 -8.49 -0.78 -9.20
N VAL A 158 -9.67 -0.18 -9.29
CA VAL A 158 -10.74 -0.37 -8.31
C VAL A 158 -11.19 -1.83 -8.25
N ALA A 159 -11.33 -2.50 -9.40
CA ALA A 159 -11.69 -3.91 -9.44
C ALA A 159 -10.66 -4.80 -8.72
N ALA A 160 -9.36 -4.58 -8.96
CA ALA A 160 -8.30 -5.32 -8.28
C ALA A 160 -8.29 -5.11 -6.76
N TYR A 161 -8.54 -3.88 -6.30
CA TYR A 161 -8.59 -3.57 -4.87
C TYR A 161 -9.88 -4.09 -4.23
N ARG A 162 -11.00 -4.10 -4.96
CA ARG A 162 -12.27 -4.67 -4.48
C ARG A 162 -12.19 -6.17 -4.27
N GLN A 163 -11.48 -6.92 -5.12
CA GLN A 163 -11.24 -8.34 -4.89
C GLN A 163 -10.63 -8.62 -3.51
N LEU A 164 -9.70 -7.77 -3.05
CA LEU A 164 -9.15 -7.86 -1.69
C LEU A 164 -10.22 -7.56 -0.62
N ALA A 165 -11.03 -6.50 -0.81
CA ALA A 165 -12.09 -6.15 0.13
C ALA A 165 -13.12 -7.29 0.27
N ASP A 166 -13.58 -7.85 -0.85
CA ASP A 166 -14.53 -8.96 -0.91
C ASP A 166 -13.95 -10.21 -0.22
N ALA A 167 -12.69 -10.52 -0.50
CA ALA A 167 -11.99 -11.64 0.10
C ALA A 167 -11.85 -11.52 1.63
N LEU A 168 -11.83 -10.31 2.18
CA LEU A 168 -11.83 -10.05 3.62
C LEU A 168 -13.22 -9.99 4.23
N GLY A 169 -14.28 -10.06 3.42
CA GLY A 169 -15.67 -9.91 3.84
C GLY A 169 -15.96 -8.49 4.33
N LEU A 170 -15.28 -7.48 3.79
CA LEU A 170 -15.60 -6.09 4.10
C LEU A 170 -16.98 -5.77 3.52
N PRO A 171 -17.85 -5.04 4.24
CA PRO A 171 -19.19 -4.75 3.78
C PRO A 171 -19.15 -3.94 2.49
N GLU A 172 -19.98 -4.31 1.52
CA GLU A 172 -20.25 -3.45 0.37
C GLU A 172 -20.81 -2.12 0.87
N ARG A 173 -20.49 -1.02 0.18
CA ARG A 173 -21.13 0.27 0.49
C ARG A 173 -22.63 0.11 0.24
N GLY A 174 -23.42 0.22 1.30
CA GLY A 174 -24.87 0.37 1.20
C GLY A 174 -25.20 1.54 0.26
N GLN A 175 -26.14 1.30 -0.66
CA GLN A 175 -26.68 2.30 -1.58
C GLN A 175 -27.21 3.53 -0.85
#